data_AF-A0A173UDE6-F1
#
_entry.id   AF-A0A173UDE6-F1
#
_cell.length_a   1.000
_cell.length_b   1.000
_cell.length_c   1.000
_cell.angle_alpha   90.00
_cell.angle_beta   90.00
_cell.angle_gamma   90.00
#
_symmetry.space_group_name_H-M   'P 1'
#
loop_
_entity.id
_entity.type
_entity.pdbx_description
1 polymer ?
#
loop_
_entity_poly.entity_id
_entity_poly.type
_entity_poly.pdbx_seq_one_letter_code
_entity_poly.pdbx_strand_id
1 'polypeptide(L)'
;MTVYDELVARGLIAQVTDEEEIKELVNNGKAVFYIGFDPTADSLHVGHFMALCLMKRLQMAGNKPIALIGGGTAMIGDPSGRTDMRQMMTKETINHNVECFKKQMSRFIDFSDGKAMLVNNADWLLDLNYVELLREVGPCFSVNNMLRAECYKQRMEKGLSFLEFNYMIMQSYDFYELYQKYGCNMQFGGNDQWSNMLGGTELIRRKLGPDADAYAMTITLLLNSEGKKMGKTQSGAVWLDPNKTSPFDFYQYWRNVADADVMKCIRMLTFLPLEEIDAMDSWEGSKLNEAKEILAFELTKLVHGEEEAQKAQDAARALFSNGGDTANMPACAVTEEDLRDGTVDILALLVKSGLAGTRSEARRNVTQGGVTLDGEKVTDFKAAYTLDDFKGEGKVLKRGKKKFIKIVAE
;
A
#
# COMPACT_ATOMS: atom_id res chain seq x y z
N MET A 1 -24.28 14.86 -1.51
CA MET A 1 -24.23 13.42 -1.18
C MET A 1 -23.74 13.30 0.25
N THR A 2 -24.30 12.39 1.07
CA THR A 2 -23.74 12.15 2.43
C THR A 2 -22.46 11.32 2.33
N VAL A 3 -21.59 11.34 3.34
CA VAL A 3 -20.33 10.59 3.30
C VAL A 3 -20.58 9.08 3.21
N TYR A 4 -21.59 8.54 3.88
CA TYR A 4 -21.95 7.13 3.77
C TYR A 4 -22.37 6.76 2.35
N ASP A 5 -23.23 7.57 1.71
CA ASP A 5 -23.67 7.32 0.34
C ASP A 5 -22.48 7.43 -0.65
N GLU A 6 -21.52 8.31 -0.39
CA GLU A 6 -20.27 8.38 -1.17
C GLU A 6 -19.44 7.10 -1.03
N LEU A 7 -19.30 6.55 0.18
CA LEU A 7 -18.58 5.29 0.41
C LEU A 7 -19.24 4.12 -0.33
N VAL A 8 -20.57 4.05 -0.33
CA VAL A 8 -21.35 3.06 -1.10
C VAL A 8 -21.13 3.25 -2.60
N ALA A 9 -21.31 4.48 -3.11
CA ALA A 9 -21.14 4.80 -4.53
C ALA A 9 -19.72 4.52 -5.04
N ARG A 10 -18.71 4.63 -4.17
CA ARG A 10 -17.33 4.28 -4.49
C ARG A 10 -17.02 2.78 -4.42
N GLY A 11 -17.96 1.96 -3.94
CA GLY A 11 -17.76 0.53 -3.71
C GLY A 11 -16.79 0.23 -2.57
N LEU A 12 -16.69 1.13 -1.58
CA LEU A 12 -15.73 1.02 -0.48
C LEU A 12 -16.23 0.13 0.66
N ILE A 13 -17.54 -0.04 0.82
CA ILE A 13 -18.15 -0.82 1.92
C ILE A 13 -18.34 -2.28 1.47
N ALA A 14 -17.88 -3.22 2.29
CA ALA A 14 -18.07 -4.65 2.05
C ALA A 14 -19.08 -5.28 3.02
N GLN A 15 -18.92 -5.05 4.32
CA GLN A 15 -19.82 -5.55 5.36
C GLN A 15 -19.98 -4.53 6.48
N VAL A 16 -21.15 -4.52 7.11
CA VAL A 16 -21.51 -3.64 8.23
C VAL A 16 -22.29 -4.45 9.27
N THR A 17 -22.15 -4.11 10.55
CA THR A 17 -22.91 -4.76 11.64
C THR A 17 -24.34 -4.23 11.74
N ASP A 18 -24.49 -2.90 11.68
CA ASP A 18 -25.78 -2.21 11.76
C ASP A 18 -25.73 -1.00 10.81
N GLU A 19 -26.34 -1.15 9.63
CA GLU A 19 -26.21 -0.17 8.55
C GLU A 19 -26.79 1.20 8.90
N GLU A 20 -27.95 1.23 9.56
CA GLU A 20 -28.66 2.46 9.88
C GLU A 20 -27.89 3.28 10.93
N GLU A 21 -27.44 2.63 12.02
CA GLU A 21 -26.65 3.30 13.06
C GLU A 21 -25.29 3.75 12.54
N ILE A 22 -24.61 2.91 11.74
CA ILE A 22 -23.33 3.27 11.13
C ILE A 22 -23.50 4.48 10.20
N LYS A 23 -24.58 4.52 9.42
CA LYS A 23 -24.90 5.63 8.52
C LYS A 23 -25.14 6.92 9.31
N GLU A 24 -25.91 6.88 10.39
CA GLU A 24 -26.16 8.02 11.27
C GLU A 24 -24.86 8.51 11.94
N LEU A 25 -24.03 7.62 12.47
CA LEU A 25 -22.78 7.99 13.11
C LEU A 25 -21.81 8.69 12.16
N VAL A 26 -21.54 8.06 11.01
CA VAL A 26 -20.54 8.52 10.05
C VAL A 26 -20.98 9.82 9.36
N ASN A 27 -22.26 9.96 9.03
CA ASN A 27 -22.78 11.16 8.37
C ASN A 27 -22.80 12.40 9.26
N ASN A 28 -22.93 12.21 10.58
CA ASN A 28 -23.01 13.32 11.54
C ASN A 28 -21.69 13.57 12.28
N GLY A 29 -20.58 12.97 11.84
CA GLY A 29 -19.27 13.17 12.46
C GLY A 29 -19.14 12.60 13.86
N LYS A 30 -19.99 11.63 14.23
CA LYS A 30 -20.04 11.02 15.57
C LYS A 30 -19.18 9.75 15.68
N ALA A 31 -18.61 9.27 14.58
CA ALA A 31 -17.75 8.09 14.62
C ALA A 31 -16.38 8.45 15.21
N VAL A 32 -16.05 7.85 16.36
CA VAL A 32 -14.68 7.72 16.84
C VAL A 32 -14.24 6.30 16.50
N PHE A 33 -13.47 6.16 15.44
CA PHE A 33 -13.23 4.86 14.81
C PHE A 33 -11.76 4.54 14.74
N TYR A 34 -11.41 3.25 14.74
CA TYR A 34 -10.02 2.83 14.61
C TYR A 34 -9.78 1.88 13.44
N ILE A 35 -8.56 1.91 12.92
CA ILE A 35 -8.00 0.88 12.04
C ILE A 35 -6.66 0.42 12.62
N GLY A 36 -6.48 -0.90 12.71
CA GLY A 36 -5.24 -1.52 13.16
C GLY A 36 -4.20 -1.66 12.05
N PHE A 37 -2.94 -1.33 12.36
CA PHE A 37 -1.80 -1.47 11.47
C PHE A 37 -0.67 -2.21 12.20
N ASP A 38 -0.39 -3.44 11.77
CA ASP A 38 0.75 -4.21 12.26
C ASP A 38 2.07 -3.70 11.61
N PRO A 39 3.06 -3.24 12.39
CA PRO A 39 4.33 -2.70 11.88
C PRO A 39 5.30 -3.81 11.42
N THR A 40 4.90 -4.62 10.43
CA THR A 40 5.68 -5.75 9.89
C THR A 40 6.85 -5.37 9.00
N ALA A 41 6.95 -4.10 8.63
CA ALA A 41 8.02 -3.52 7.84
C ALA A 41 8.18 -2.04 8.23
N ASP A 42 9.30 -1.46 7.87
CA ASP A 42 9.66 -0.04 8.01
C ASP A 42 8.95 0.87 7.01
N SER A 43 8.01 0.36 6.20
CA SER A 43 7.18 1.19 5.32
C SER A 43 5.78 0.59 5.09
N LEU A 44 4.80 1.47 4.91
CA LEU A 44 3.49 1.09 4.39
C LEU A 44 3.62 0.80 2.88
N HIS A 45 2.66 0.07 2.33
CA HIS A 45 2.62 -0.28 0.92
C HIS A 45 1.20 -0.09 0.41
N VAL A 46 1.00 -0.19 -0.91
CA VAL A 46 -0.30 -0.01 -1.58
C VAL A 46 -1.45 -0.81 -0.94
N GLY A 47 -1.19 -2.00 -0.38
CA GLY A 47 -2.22 -2.75 0.36
C GLY A 47 -2.83 -2.02 1.57
N HIS A 48 -2.10 -1.12 2.23
CA HIS A 48 -2.61 -0.31 3.35
C HIS A 48 -3.28 0.99 2.88
N PHE A 49 -3.11 1.35 1.62
CA PHE A 49 -3.51 2.63 1.06
C PHE A 49 -5.04 2.82 1.05
N MET A 50 -5.79 1.73 0.83
CA MET A 50 -7.25 1.71 0.95
C MET A 50 -7.72 2.17 2.34
N ALA A 51 -7.11 1.63 3.41
CA ALA A 51 -7.43 2.00 4.78
C ALA A 51 -7.08 3.46 5.07
N LEU A 52 -5.91 3.93 4.61
CA LEU A 52 -5.50 5.33 4.80
C LEU A 52 -6.43 6.30 4.07
N CYS A 53 -6.85 5.98 2.84
CA CYS A 53 -7.80 6.80 2.09
C CYS A 53 -9.17 6.86 2.80
N LEU A 54 -9.65 5.73 3.31
CA LEU A 54 -10.88 5.68 4.10
C LEU A 54 -10.79 6.58 5.36
N MET A 55 -9.70 6.44 6.14
CA MET A 55 -9.49 7.27 7.33
C MET A 55 -9.51 8.76 7.00
N LYS A 56 -8.83 9.15 5.91
CA LYS A 56 -8.82 10.53 5.42
C LYS A 56 -10.22 11.02 5.02
N ARG A 57 -10.99 10.25 4.24
CA ARG A 57 -12.36 10.61 3.83
C ARG A 57 -13.27 10.87 5.03
N LEU A 58 -13.26 9.96 5.99
CA LEU A 58 -14.09 10.07 7.19
C LEU A 58 -13.68 11.23 8.08
N GLN A 59 -12.37 11.48 8.19
CA GLN A 59 -11.85 12.65 8.91
C GLN A 59 -12.29 13.96 8.26
N MET A 60 -12.25 14.04 6.93
CA MET A 60 -12.76 15.19 6.18
C MET A 60 -14.28 15.39 6.39
N ALA A 61 -15.01 14.32 6.68
CA ALA A 61 -16.43 14.36 7.04
C ALA A 61 -16.69 14.64 8.54
N GLY A 62 -15.66 14.96 9.32
CA GLY A 62 -15.78 15.35 10.74
C GLY A 62 -15.68 14.19 11.74
N ASN A 63 -15.46 12.96 11.29
CA ASN A 63 -15.25 11.81 12.17
C ASN A 63 -13.81 11.79 12.71
N LYS A 64 -13.59 11.07 13.82
CA LYS A 64 -12.31 11.06 14.53
C LYS A 64 -11.57 9.72 14.36
N PRO A 65 -10.55 9.64 13.49
CA PRO A 65 -9.76 8.42 13.31
C PRO A 65 -8.79 8.16 14.47
N ILE A 66 -8.62 6.88 14.79
CA ILE A 66 -7.57 6.31 15.62
C ILE A 66 -6.73 5.36 14.76
N ALA A 67 -5.48 5.72 14.51
CA ALA A 67 -4.51 4.80 13.94
C ALA A 67 -3.94 3.94 15.08
N LEU A 68 -4.41 2.69 15.19
CA LEU A 68 -3.90 1.75 16.18
C LEU A 68 -2.69 1.01 15.61
N ILE A 69 -1.53 1.23 16.22
CA ILE A 69 -0.31 0.51 15.90
C ILE A 69 -0.27 -0.79 16.69
N GLY A 70 -0.09 -1.89 15.97
CA GLY A 70 -0.06 -3.24 16.51
C GLY A 70 1.28 -3.62 17.14
N GLY A 71 1.83 -2.83 18.06
CA GLY A 71 3.13 -3.13 18.68
C GLY A 71 3.14 -4.44 19.49
N GLY A 72 2.04 -4.73 20.21
CA GLY A 72 1.85 -5.99 20.92
C GLY A 72 1.42 -7.12 19.99
N THR A 73 0.45 -6.89 19.11
CA THR A 73 -0.06 -7.90 18.15
C THR A 73 0.99 -8.34 17.14
N ALA A 74 1.93 -7.48 16.76
CA ALA A 74 3.04 -7.83 15.87
C ALA A 74 4.03 -8.83 16.47
N MET A 75 4.07 -8.98 17.80
CA MET A 75 4.87 -10.02 18.47
C MET A 75 4.27 -11.43 18.34
N ILE A 76 3.03 -11.53 17.84
CA ILE A 76 2.26 -12.78 17.71
C ILE A 76 2.07 -13.09 16.21
N GLY A 77 1.49 -12.12 15.48
CA GLY A 77 1.19 -12.19 14.05
C GLY A 77 -0.23 -12.64 13.72
N ASP A 78 -0.90 -11.88 12.86
CA ASP A 78 -2.25 -12.20 12.35
C ASP A 78 -2.27 -13.42 11.42
N PRO A 79 -3.08 -14.47 11.71
CA PRO A 79 -3.26 -15.63 10.82
C PRO A 79 -4.15 -15.35 9.59
N SER A 80 -4.90 -14.24 9.57
CA SER A 80 -5.94 -13.98 8.56
C SER A 80 -5.36 -13.79 7.15
N GLY A 81 -5.83 -14.59 6.20
CA GLY A 81 -5.45 -14.48 4.79
C GLY A 81 -3.99 -14.87 4.46
N ARG A 82 -3.30 -15.64 5.31
CA ARG A 82 -1.91 -16.10 5.08
C ARG A 82 -1.73 -17.61 5.24
N THR A 83 -0.72 -18.15 4.56
CA THR A 83 -0.37 -19.59 4.60
C THR A 83 0.84 -19.93 5.46
N ASP A 84 1.72 -18.96 5.75
CA ASP A 84 3.04 -19.18 6.34
C ASP A 84 3.18 -18.46 7.69
N MET A 85 4.00 -19.01 8.61
CA MET A 85 4.29 -18.39 9.91
C MET A 85 5.15 -17.12 9.76
N ARG A 86 4.88 -16.10 10.60
CA ARG A 86 5.68 -14.86 10.63
C ARG A 86 7.03 -15.09 11.32
N GLN A 87 8.06 -14.38 10.85
CA GLN A 87 9.28 -14.18 11.64
C GLN A 87 8.98 -13.22 12.79
N MET A 88 9.42 -13.59 13.99
CA MET A 88 9.35 -12.75 15.19
C MET A 88 10.32 -11.57 15.05
N MET A 89 9.82 -10.34 15.19
CA MET A 89 10.63 -9.13 15.19
C MET A 89 11.05 -8.74 16.61
N THR A 90 12.19 -8.06 16.74
CA THR A 90 12.60 -7.50 18.04
C THR A 90 11.78 -6.25 18.39
N LYS A 91 11.75 -5.87 19.66
CA LYS A 91 11.07 -4.64 20.12
C LYS A 91 11.63 -3.40 19.45
N GLU A 92 12.95 -3.35 19.26
CA GLU A 92 13.65 -2.23 18.61
C GLU A 92 13.22 -2.10 17.15
N THR A 93 13.10 -3.22 16.43
CA THR A 93 12.62 -3.26 15.04
C THR A 93 11.18 -2.79 14.96
N ILE A 94 10.31 -3.27 15.86
CA ILE A 94 8.91 -2.85 15.93
C ILE A 94 8.82 -1.34 16.15
N ASN A 95 9.53 -0.80 17.13
CA ASN A 95 9.53 0.63 17.45
C ASN A 95 10.04 1.50 16.27
N HIS A 96 11.10 1.05 15.58
CA HIS A 96 11.58 1.72 14.37
C HIS A 96 10.48 1.78 13.29
N ASN A 97 9.82 0.66 13.03
CA ASN A 97 8.73 0.57 12.06
C ASN A 97 7.54 1.46 12.43
N VAL A 98 7.19 1.55 13.72
CA VAL A 98 6.14 2.45 14.24
C VAL A 98 6.43 3.90 13.86
N GLU A 99 7.65 4.37 14.11
CA GLU A 99 8.05 5.76 13.78
C GLU A 99 8.01 6.02 12.27
N CYS A 100 8.39 5.04 11.45
CA CYS A 100 8.26 5.14 10.00
C CYS A 100 6.80 5.21 9.54
N PHE A 101 5.91 4.43 10.16
CA PHE A 101 4.48 4.45 9.86
C PHE A 101 3.86 5.79 10.23
N LYS A 102 4.18 6.33 11.42
CA LYS A 102 3.70 7.64 11.89
C LYS A 102 3.98 8.75 10.86
N LYS A 103 5.22 8.80 10.34
CA LYS A 103 5.63 9.78 9.32
C LYS A 103 4.88 9.62 7.99
N GLN A 104 4.53 8.40 7.62
CA GLN A 104 3.79 8.12 6.39
C GLN A 104 2.30 8.43 6.57
N MET A 105 1.70 8.05 7.70
CA MET A 105 0.29 8.29 8.02
C MET A 105 -0.04 9.77 8.15
N SER A 106 0.89 10.60 8.64
CA SER A 106 0.68 12.05 8.78
C SER A 106 0.51 12.79 7.45
N ARG A 107 0.80 12.15 6.31
CA ARG A 107 0.46 12.68 4.98
C ARG A 107 -1.02 12.52 4.62
N PHE A 108 -1.70 11.56 5.25
CA PHE A 108 -3.10 11.22 4.99
C PHE A 108 -4.04 11.76 6.05
N ILE A 109 -3.60 11.68 7.31
CA ILE A 109 -4.42 11.92 8.49
C ILE A 109 -3.85 13.14 9.22
N ASP A 110 -4.72 14.09 9.53
CA ASP A 110 -4.39 15.25 10.33
C ASP A 110 -4.39 14.88 11.81
N PHE A 111 -3.22 14.78 12.42
CA PHE A 111 -3.05 14.51 13.86
C PHE A 111 -2.99 15.78 14.72
N SER A 112 -3.16 16.97 14.13
CA SER A 112 -3.21 18.23 14.89
C SER A 112 -4.51 18.36 15.69
N ASP A 113 -4.47 19.18 16.74
CA ASP A 113 -5.64 19.63 17.51
C ASP A 113 -6.58 18.52 18.00
N GLY A 114 -6.05 17.31 18.23
CA GLY A 114 -6.84 16.15 18.66
C GLY A 114 -7.83 15.63 17.61
N LYS A 115 -7.66 15.99 16.33
CA LYS A 115 -8.48 15.51 15.20
C LYS A 115 -8.24 14.05 14.84
N ALA A 116 -7.11 13.49 15.24
CA ALA A 116 -6.80 12.06 15.13
C ALA A 116 -5.90 11.62 16.29
N MET A 117 -5.88 10.31 16.54
CA MET A 117 -5.03 9.71 17.56
C MET A 117 -4.16 8.61 16.96
N LEU A 118 -2.89 8.57 17.36
CA LEU A 118 -1.99 7.45 17.08
C LEU A 118 -1.76 6.74 18.41
N VAL A 119 -2.20 5.49 18.51
CA VAL A 119 -2.21 4.71 19.75
C VAL A 119 -1.46 3.40 19.51
N ASN A 120 -0.79 2.85 20.53
CA ASN A 120 -0.08 1.58 20.41
C ASN A 120 -0.68 0.53 21.36
N ASN A 121 -1.13 -0.62 20.84
CA ASN A 121 -1.69 -1.66 21.70
C ASN A 121 -0.66 -2.33 22.63
N ALA A 122 0.63 -2.10 22.40
CA ALA A 122 1.66 -2.48 23.36
C ALA A 122 1.42 -1.86 24.75
N ASP A 123 0.79 -0.69 24.82
CA ASP A 123 0.55 0.07 26.06
C ASP A 123 -0.40 -0.64 27.03
N TRP A 124 -1.21 -1.60 26.56
CA TRP A 124 -2.05 -2.43 27.43
C TRP A 124 -1.78 -3.93 27.29
N LEU A 125 -1.36 -4.41 26.11
CA LEU A 125 -1.14 -5.84 25.89
C LEU A 125 0.12 -6.37 26.58
N LEU A 126 1.19 -5.56 26.67
CA LEU A 126 2.47 -6.04 27.23
C LEU A 126 2.47 -6.18 28.75
N ASP A 127 1.63 -5.40 29.43
CA ASP A 127 1.48 -5.43 30.88
C ASP A 127 0.25 -6.26 31.32
N LEU A 128 -0.46 -6.88 30.37
CA LEU A 128 -1.67 -7.64 30.66
C LEU A 128 -1.34 -8.95 31.38
N ASN A 129 -1.88 -9.12 32.58
CA ASN A 129 -1.71 -10.36 33.32
C ASN A 129 -2.48 -11.49 32.63
N TYR A 130 -1.79 -12.59 32.33
CA TYR A 130 -2.38 -13.74 31.63
C TYR A 130 -3.58 -14.35 32.38
N VAL A 131 -3.50 -14.49 33.70
CA VAL A 131 -4.58 -15.08 34.51
C VAL A 131 -5.78 -14.13 34.55
N GLU A 132 -5.56 -12.83 34.65
CA GLU A 132 -6.64 -11.84 34.59
C GLU A 132 -7.32 -11.83 33.22
N LEU A 133 -6.55 -11.83 32.13
CA LEU A 133 -7.10 -11.95 30.77
C LEU A 133 -7.98 -13.20 30.64
N LEU A 134 -7.49 -14.37 31.08
CA LEU A 134 -8.26 -15.61 31.02
C LEU A 134 -9.54 -15.56 31.86
N ARG A 135 -9.54 -14.88 33.01
CA ARG A 135 -10.71 -14.78 33.88
C ARG A 135 -11.73 -13.76 33.39
N GLU A 136 -11.25 -12.61 32.93
CA GLU A 136 -12.09 -11.45 32.60
C GLU A 136 -12.59 -11.46 31.16
N VAL A 137 -11.79 -12.00 30.24
CA VAL A 137 -12.04 -11.96 28.79
C VAL A 137 -12.32 -13.37 28.28
N GLY A 138 -11.59 -14.38 28.76
CA GLY A 138 -11.73 -15.79 28.33
C GLY A 138 -13.18 -16.31 28.26
N PRO A 139 -14.06 -16.08 29.27
CA PRO A 139 -15.44 -16.56 29.23
C PRO A 139 -16.30 -15.94 28.13
N CYS A 140 -15.86 -14.85 27.51
CA CYS A 140 -16.55 -14.20 26.40
C CYS A 140 -16.34 -14.93 25.07
N PHE A 141 -15.35 -15.83 24.98
CA PHE A 141 -14.97 -16.50 23.74
C PHE A 141 -15.29 -18.00 23.80
N SER A 142 -16.08 -18.47 22.83
CA SER A 142 -16.29 -19.90 22.62
C SER A 142 -15.29 -20.43 21.60
N VAL A 143 -14.46 -21.39 22.01
CA VAL A 143 -13.52 -22.08 21.11
C VAL A 143 -14.24 -22.65 19.88
N ASN A 144 -15.42 -23.25 20.07
CA ASN A 144 -16.22 -23.77 18.96
C ASN A 144 -16.64 -22.68 17.96
N ASN A 145 -16.93 -21.46 18.41
CA ASN A 145 -17.29 -20.36 17.53
C ASN A 145 -16.05 -19.80 16.82
N MET A 146 -14.93 -19.64 17.53
CA MET A 146 -13.67 -19.19 16.95
C MET A 146 -13.22 -20.10 15.81
N LEU A 147 -13.32 -21.43 15.97
CA LEU A 147 -12.95 -22.40 14.94
C LEU A 147 -13.90 -22.43 13.73
N ARG A 148 -15.08 -21.79 13.79
CA ARG A 148 -15.96 -21.64 12.63
C ARG A 148 -15.55 -20.48 11.72
N ALA A 149 -14.75 -19.54 12.22
CA ALA A 149 -14.23 -18.46 11.40
C ALA A 149 -13.33 -19.04 10.30
N GLU A 150 -13.58 -18.64 9.05
CA GLU A 150 -12.95 -19.25 7.88
C GLU A 150 -11.41 -19.15 7.91
N CYS A 151 -10.87 -18.04 8.43
CA CYS A 151 -9.42 -17.86 8.59
C CYS A 151 -8.80 -18.91 9.54
N TYR A 152 -9.46 -19.22 10.65
CA TYR A 152 -9.01 -20.20 11.62
C TYR A 152 -9.19 -21.62 11.11
N LYS A 153 -10.31 -21.90 10.43
CA LYS A 153 -10.57 -23.20 9.80
C LYS A 153 -9.48 -23.57 8.80
N GLN A 154 -9.09 -22.65 7.92
CA GLN A 154 -8.03 -22.88 6.93
C GLN A 154 -6.65 -23.07 7.57
N ARG A 155 -6.32 -22.33 8.64
CA ARG A 155 -5.04 -22.52 9.37
C ARG A 155 -5.03 -23.83 10.15
N MET A 156 -6.17 -24.26 10.69
CA MET A 156 -6.28 -25.52 11.45
C MET A 156 -5.86 -26.72 10.59
N GLU A 157 -6.20 -26.73 9.29
CA GLU A 157 -5.77 -27.77 8.34
C GLU A 157 -4.24 -27.82 8.14
N LYS A 158 -3.53 -26.71 8.41
CA LYS A 158 -2.07 -26.56 8.20
C LYS A 158 -1.25 -26.50 9.49
N GLY A 159 -1.89 -26.52 10.65
CA GLY A 159 -1.26 -26.37 11.96
C GLY A 159 -1.43 -24.98 12.56
N LEU A 160 -2.64 -24.67 13.01
CA LEU A 160 -2.95 -23.46 13.78
C LEU A 160 -2.29 -23.55 15.16
N SER A 161 -1.41 -22.60 15.47
CA SER A 161 -0.74 -22.54 16.77
C SER A 161 -1.63 -21.90 17.84
N PHE A 162 -1.36 -22.20 19.12
CA PHE A 162 -2.02 -21.50 20.24
C PHE A 162 -1.74 -19.99 20.21
N LEU A 163 -0.57 -19.60 19.70
CA LEU A 163 -0.18 -18.20 19.50
C LEU A 163 -1.15 -17.47 18.57
N GLU A 164 -1.37 -18.01 17.37
CA GLU A 164 -2.31 -17.47 16.37
C GLU A 164 -3.76 -17.54 16.85
N PHE A 165 -4.12 -18.56 17.63
CA PHE A 165 -5.45 -18.70 18.21
C PHE A 165 -5.82 -17.55 19.15
N ASN A 166 -4.84 -16.97 19.85
CA ASN A 166 -5.06 -15.83 20.74
C ASN A 166 -5.19 -14.48 20.01
N TYR A 167 -4.92 -14.41 18.70
CA TYR A 167 -4.95 -13.15 17.96
C TYR A 167 -6.33 -12.47 18.00
N MET A 168 -7.42 -13.22 17.78
CA MET A 168 -8.78 -12.70 17.88
C MET A 168 -9.06 -12.10 19.26
N ILE A 169 -8.58 -12.73 20.34
CA ILE A 169 -8.79 -12.24 21.71
C ILE A 169 -8.07 -10.91 21.90
N MET A 170 -6.81 -10.81 21.46
CA MET A 170 -6.02 -9.58 21.56
C MET A 170 -6.64 -8.43 20.75
N GLN A 171 -7.03 -8.67 19.50
CA GLN A 171 -7.67 -7.65 18.67
C GLN A 171 -9.05 -7.24 19.23
N SER A 172 -9.80 -8.17 19.83
CA SER A 172 -11.06 -7.85 20.50
C SER A 172 -10.82 -7.00 21.75
N TYR A 173 -9.77 -7.32 22.51
CA TYR A 173 -9.36 -6.55 23.68
C TYR A 173 -8.92 -5.14 23.30
N ASP A 174 -8.26 -4.96 22.16
CA ASP A 174 -7.94 -3.63 21.62
C ASP A 174 -9.19 -2.78 21.43
N PHE A 175 -10.27 -3.32 20.84
CA PHE A 175 -11.52 -2.56 20.69
C PHE A 175 -12.10 -2.20 22.06
N TYR A 176 -12.13 -3.13 23.01
CA TYR A 176 -12.63 -2.88 24.35
C TYR A 176 -11.84 -1.78 25.09
N GLU A 177 -10.52 -1.79 25.02
CA GLU A 177 -9.65 -0.76 25.59
C GLU A 177 -9.86 0.59 24.92
N LEU A 178 -9.94 0.62 23.58
CA LEU A 178 -10.16 1.85 22.84
C LEU A 178 -11.54 2.46 23.12
N TYR A 179 -12.57 1.62 23.24
CA TYR A 179 -13.91 2.03 23.62
C TYR A 179 -13.90 2.71 24.97
N GLN A 180 -13.30 2.09 26.00
CA GLN A 180 -13.27 2.66 27.35
C GLN A 180 -12.38 3.91 27.48
N LYS A 181 -11.19 3.91 26.85
CA LYS A 181 -10.21 4.99 27.03
C LYS A 181 -10.47 6.21 26.16
N TYR A 182 -10.98 6.00 24.95
CA TYR A 182 -11.07 7.04 23.93
C TYR A 182 -12.48 7.25 23.39
N GLY A 183 -13.48 6.53 23.90
CA GLY A 183 -14.84 6.57 23.38
C GLY A 183 -14.94 6.02 21.96
N CYS A 184 -14.06 5.08 21.58
CA CYS A 184 -14.07 4.49 20.25
C CYS A 184 -15.28 3.59 20.08
N ASN A 185 -16.23 3.99 19.23
CA ASN A 185 -17.50 3.29 18.99
C ASN A 185 -17.48 2.46 17.70
N MET A 186 -16.42 2.50 16.91
CA MET A 186 -16.35 1.75 15.66
C MET A 186 -14.99 1.15 15.32
N GLN A 187 -14.97 -0.07 14.80
CA GLN A 187 -13.79 -0.70 14.21
C GLN A 187 -13.92 -0.80 12.69
N PHE A 188 -12.92 -0.29 11.97
CA PHE A 188 -12.85 -0.34 10.51
C PHE A 188 -11.67 -1.23 10.10
N GLY A 189 -11.80 -1.97 9.01
CA GLY A 189 -10.77 -2.94 8.61
C GLY A 189 -10.99 -3.56 7.24
N GLY A 190 -10.01 -4.31 6.73
CA GLY A 190 -10.18 -5.09 5.50
C GLY A 190 -11.22 -6.19 5.67
N ASN A 191 -11.86 -6.62 4.57
CA ASN A 191 -12.88 -7.66 4.61
C ASN A 191 -12.40 -9.01 5.17
N ASP A 192 -11.10 -9.27 5.13
CA ASP A 192 -10.45 -10.44 5.74
C ASP A 192 -10.40 -10.40 7.28
N GLN A 193 -10.72 -9.27 7.91
CA GLN A 193 -10.71 -9.07 9.37
C GLN A 193 -12.08 -9.26 10.03
N TRP A 194 -13.14 -9.51 9.26
CA TRP A 194 -14.52 -9.48 9.74
C TRP A 194 -14.75 -10.30 11.02
N SER A 195 -14.24 -11.53 11.06
CA SER A 195 -14.43 -12.41 12.23
C SER A 195 -13.74 -11.89 13.50
N ASN A 196 -12.58 -11.27 13.37
CA ASN A 196 -11.88 -10.68 14.51
C ASN A 196 -12.59 -9.42 14.99
N MET A 197 -13.12 -8.61 14.07
CA MET A 197 -13.85 -7.38 14.38
C MET A 197 -15.16 -7.67 15.13
N LEU A 198 -15.87 -8.71 14.72
CA LEU A 198 -17.05 -9.19 15.45
C LEU A 198 -16.71 -9.67 16.87
N GLY A 199 -15.51 -10.22 17.08
CA GLY A 199 -15.02 -10.56 18.41
C GLY A 199 -14.93 -9.34 19.33
N GLY A 200 -14.47 -8.20 18.81
CA GLY A 200 -14.40 -6.94 19.54
C GLY A 200 -15.78 -6.40 19.93
N THR A 201 -16.71 -6.34 18.97
CA THR A 201 -18.10 -5.90 19.25
C THR A 201 -18.79 -6.81 20.26
N GLU A 202 -18.58 -8.13 20.15
CA GLU A 202 -19.16 -9.11 21.08
C GLU A 202 -18.57 -8.97 22.49
N LEU A 203 -17.26 -8.76 22.60
CA LEU A 203 -16.59 -8.56 23.88
C LEU A 203 -17.15 -7.32 24.60
N ILE A 204 -17.25 -6.20 23.89
CA ILE A 204 -17.82 -4.95 24.44
C ILE A 204 -19.25 -5.19 24.91
N ARG A 205 -20.10 -5.82 24.07
CA ARG A 205 -21.49 -6.13 24.44
C ARG A 205 -21.58 -7.02 25.68
N ARG A 206 -20.71 -8.03 25.81
CA ARG A 206 -20.70 -8.93 26.97
C ARG A 206 -20.23 -8.26 28.26
N LYS A 207 -19.26 -7.34 28.17
CA LYS A 207 -18.69 -6.67 29.35
C LYS A 207 -19.54 -5.48 29.79
N LEU A 208 -20.14 -4.75 28.86
CA LEU A 208 -20.82 -3.47 29.13
C LEU A 208 -22.35 -3.54 28.98
N GLY A 209 -22.88 -4.59 28.35
CA GLY A 209 -24.32 -4.80 28.18
C GLY A 209 -24.78 -4.66 26.73
N PRO A 210 -26.07 -4.98 26.44
CA PRO A 210 -26.63 -4.98 25.09
C PRO A 210 -26.71 -3.60 24.45
N ASP A 211 -26.74 -2.53 25.25
CA ASP A 211 -26.88 -1.15 24.79
C ASP A 211 -25.53 -0.48 24.45
N ALA A 212 -24.42 -1.22 24.51
CA ALA A 212 -23.10 -0.69 24.15
C ALA A 212 -23.01 -0.44 22.64
N ASP A 213 -22.70 0.79 22.25
CA ASP A 213 -22.70 1.30 20.88
C ASP A 213 -21.38 0.97 20.17
N ALA A 214 -21.09 -0.32 19.99
CA ALA A 214 -19.87 -0.79 19.32
C ALA A 214 -20.17 -1.45 17.98
N TYR A 215 -19.71 -0.83 16.89
CA TYR A 215 -20.00 -1.26 15.53
C TYR A 215 -18.74 -1.65 14.75
N ALA A 216 -18.93 -2.43 13.68
CA ALA A 216 -17.85 -2.79 12.77
C ALA A 216 -18.25 -2.60 11.31
N MET A 217 -17.32 -2.06 10.52
CA MET A 217 -17.47 -1.91 9.07
C MET A 217 -16.20 -2.36 8.36
N THR A 218 -16.33 -3.25 7.37
CA THR A 218 -15.21 -3.65 6.52
C THR A 218 -15.20 -2.91 5.21
N ILE A 219 -13.99 -2.69 4.70
CA ILE A 219 -13.79 -2.19 3.35
C ILE A 219 -13.55 -3.29 2.33
N THR A 220 -14.02 -3.02 1.12
CA THR A 220 -13.76 -3.84 -0.06
C THR A 220 -12.25 -3.98 -0.29
N LEU A 221 -11.78 -5.21 -0.44
CA LEU A 221 -10.39 -5.49 -0.76
C LEU A 221 -10.09 -5.02 -2.19
N LEU A 222 -8.96 -4.33 -2.38
CA LEU A 222 -8.50 -3.95 -3.71
C LEU A 222 -7.93 -5.17 -4.45
N LEU A 223 -8.78 -5.86 -5.19
CA LEU A 223 -8.42 -6.98 -6.07
C LEU A 223 -8.26 -6.47 -7.51
N ASN A 224 -7.46 -7.12 -8.34
CA ASN A 224 -7.48 -6.91 -9.79
C ASN A 224 -8.63 -7.72 -10.43
N SER A 225 -8.82 -7.58 -11.74
CA SER A 225 -9.80 -8.32 -12.53
C SER A 225 -9.63 -9.84 -12.50
N GLU A 226 -8.46 -10.35 -12.10
CA GLU A 226 -8.18 -11.78 -11.88
C GLU A 226 -8.47 -12.23 -10.42
N GLY A 227 -8.96 -11.33 -9.55
CA GLY A 227 -9.23 -11.63 -8.14
C GLY A 227 -8.00 -11.61 -7.23
N LYS A 228 -6.83 -11.16 -7.70
CA LYS A 228 -5.59 -11.07 -6.90
C LYS A 228 -5.48 -9.72 -6.22
N LYS A 229 -5.05 -9.69 -4.95
CA LYS A 229 -4.77 -8.45 -4.21
C LYS A 229 -3.77 -7.56 -4.98
N MET A 230 -4.13 -6.30 -5.21
CA MET A 230 -3.25 -5.30 -5.82
C MET A 230 -2.20 -4.82 -4.80
N GLY A 231 -1.10 -4.24 -5.30
CA GLY A 231 0.02 -3.77 -4.49
C GLY A 231 1.19 -4.74 -4.33
N LYS A 232 1.15 -5.91 -4.98
CA LYS A 232 2.29 -6.82 -5.14
C LYS A 232 2.68 -6.93 -6.62
N THR A 233 3.97 -6.73 -6.89
CA THR A 233 4.61 -6.94 -8.18
C THR A 233 5.47 -8.21 -8.14
N GLN A 234 5.98 -8.67 -9.29
CA GLN A 234 6.97 -9.76 -9.32
C GLN A 234 8.23 -9.43 -8.51
N SER A 235 8.55 -8.14 -8.36
CA SER A 235 9.67 -7.59 -7.57
C SER A 235 9.35 -7.35 -6.09
N GLY A 236 8.14 -7.67 -5.62
CA GLY A 236 7.72 -7.45 -4.23
C GLY A 236 6.65 -6.37 -4.08
N ALA A 237 6.52 -5.82 -2.86
CA ALA A 237 5.51 -4.82 -2.55
C ALA A 237 5.82 -3.45 -3.21
N VAL A 238 4.76 -2.70 -3.52
CA VAL A 238 4.86 -1.30 -3.93
C VAL A 238 4.78 -0.44 -2.68
N TRP A 239 5.92 0.08 -2.23
CA TRP A 239 6.05 0.81 -0.98
C TRP A 239 5.62 2.28 -1.12
N LEU A 240 5.24 2.91 -0.01
CA LEU A 240 4.97 4.34 0.04
C LEU A 240 6.24 5.16 0.36
N ASP A 241 7.29 4.52 0.88
CA ASP A 241 8.59 5.15 1.11
C ASP A 241 9.32 5.38 -0.24
N PRO A 242 9.67 6.63 -0.59
CA PRO A 242 10.37 6.95 -1.84
C PRO A 242 11.74 6.28 -1.97
N ASN A 243 12.38 5.88 -0.87
CA ASN A 243 13.67 5.18 -0.89
C ASN A 243 13.53 3.69 -1.25
N LYS A 244 12.32 3.14 -1.16
CA LYS A 244 12.02 1.73 -1.48
C LYS A 244 11.28 1.56 -2.79
N THR A 245 10.44 2.53 -3.13
CA THR A 245 9.77 2.62 -4.42
C THR A 245 9.84 4.08 -4.80
N SER A 246 10.64 4.40 -5.83
CA SER A 246 10.79 5.78 -6.28
C SER A 246 9.43 6.36 -6.67
N PRO A 247 9.20 7.69 -6.55
CA PRO A 247 7.95 8.31 -7.00
C PRO A 247 7.64 8.00 -8.47
N PHE A 248 8.67 7.87 -9.31
CA PHE A 248 8.53 7.45 -10.69
C PHE A 248 8.05 5.99 -10.81
N ASP A 249 8.65 5.04 -10.08
CA ASP A 249 8.20 3.64 -10.10
C ASP A 249 6.79 3.48 -9.53
N PHE A 250 6.45 4.26 -8.49
CA PHE A 250 5.10 4.31 -7.93
C PHE A 250 4.09 4.81 -8.97
N TYR A 251 4.39 5.91 -9.66
CA TYR A 251 3.59 6.42 -10.76
C TYR A 251 3.45 5.38 -11.87
N GLN A 252 4.55 4.75 -12.28
CA GLN A 252 4.55 3.72 -13.32
C GLN A 252 3.74 2.49 -12.93
N TYR A 253 3.72 2.11 -11.66
CA TYR A 253 2.87 1.01 -11.18
C TYR A 253 1.39 1.28 -11.51
N TRP A 254 0.88 2.45 -11.13
CA TRP A 254 -0.51 2.85 -11.39
C TRP A 254 -0.79 3.06 -12.87
N ARG A 255 0.16 3.65 -13.60
CA ARG A 255 0.08 3.83 -15.05
C ARG A 255 -0.07 2.51 -15.82
N ASN A 256 0.43 1.43 -15.23
CA ASN A 256 0.45 0.09 -15.81
C ASN A 256 -0.66 -0.83 -15.29
N VAL A 257 -1.60 -0.32 -14.49
CA VAL A 257 -2.81 -1.07 -14.12
C VAL A 257 -3.57 -1.49 -15.38
N ALA A 258 -4.16 -2.69 -15.33
CA ALA A 258 -4.93 -3.23 -16.45
C ALA A 258 -6.14 -2.35 -16.75
N ASP A 259 -6.52 -2.26 -18.03
CA ASP A 259 -7.63 -1.43 -18.52
C ASP A 259 -8.91 -1.65 -17.72
N ALA A 260 -9.25 -2.92 -17.46
CA ALA A 260 -10.42 -3.32 -16.69
C ALA A 260 -10.41 -2.89 -15.20
N ASP A 261 -9.26 -2.49 -14.67
CA ASP A 261 -9.07 -2.15 -13.26
C ASP A 261 -8.93 -0.64 -13.02
N VAL A 262 -8.69 0.17 -14.06
CA VAL A 262 -8.41 1.62 -13.93
C VAL A 262 -9.54 2.35 -13.25
N MET A 263 -10.77 2.24 -13.77
CA MET A 263 -11.92 2.97 -13.24
C MET A 263 -12.26 2.56 -11.81
N LYS A 264 -12.10 1.27 -11.49
CA LYS A 264 -12.24 0.77 -10.12
C LYS A 264 -11.21 1.42 -9.19
N CYS A 265 -9.94 1.46 -9.59
CA CYS A 265 -8.89 2.10 -8.81
C CYS A 265 -9.14 3.61 -8.63
N ILE A 266 -9.55 4.33 -9.69
CA ILE A 266 -9.90 5.75 -9.61
C ILE A 266 -11.00 5.95 -8.57
N ARG A 267 -12.09 5.21 -8.69
CA ARG A 267 -13.28 5.32 -7.85
C ARG A 267 -12.98 5.07 -6.37
N MET A 268 -12.18 4.05 -6.07
CA MET A 268 -11.85 3.66 -4.69
C MET A 268 -10.75 4.54 -4.06
N LEU A 269 -9.69 4.87 -4.81
CA LEU A 269 -8.45 5.42 -4.24
C LEU A 269 -8.29 6.93 -4.38
N THR A 270 -8.94 7.57 -5.34
CA THR A 270 -8.76 9.02 -5.59
C THR A 270 -9.82 9.86 -4.91
N PHE A 271 -9.52 11.13 -4.66
CA PHE A 271 -10.47 12.08 -4.07
C PHE A 271 -11.19 12.91 -5.13
N LEU A 272 -11.18 12.48 -6.40
CA LEU A 272 -11.93 13.11 -7.47
C LEU A 272 -13.44 13.06 -7.19
N PRO A 273 -14.21 14.09 -7.59
CA PRO A 273 -15.67 14.08 -7.53
C PRO A 273 -16.26 12.87 -8.27
N LEU A 274 -17.33 12.28 -7.73
CA LEU A 274 -17.97 11.12 -8.36
C LEU A 274 -18.51 11.46 -9.75
N GLU A 275 -18.99 12.69 -9.94
CA GLU A 275 -19.48 13.18 -11.23
C GLU A 275 -18.39 13.19 -12.31
N GLU A 276 -17.14 13.52 -11.93
CA GLU A 276 -16.00 13.46 -12.85
C GLU A 276 -15.64 12.01 -13.19
N ILE A 277 -15.72 11.11 -12.21
CA ILE A 277 -15.45 9.68 -12.39
C ILE A 277 -16.52 9.05 -13.28
N ASP A 278 -17.79 9.38 -13.08
CA ASP A 278 -18.91 8.85 -13.87
C ASP A 278 -18.84 9.34 -15.32
N ALA A 279 -18.35 10.57 -15.57
CA ALA A 279 -18.07 11.04 -16.92
C ALA A 279 -16.96 10.24 -17.61
N MET A 280 -16.01 9.69 -16.85
CA MET A 280 -14.93 8.83 -17.34
C MET A 280 -15.36 7.38 -17.61
N ASP A 281 -16.50 6.90 -17.08
CA ASP A 281 -16.93 5.50 -17.29
C ASP A 281 -17.18 5.16 -18.77
N SER A 282 -17.51 6.17 -19.59
CA SER A 282 -17.69 6.03 -21.04
C SER A 282 -16.38 6.09 -21.85
N TRP A 283 -15.24 6.29 -21.19
CA TRP A 283 -13.96 6.50 -21.88
C TRP A 283 -13.36 5.19 -22.34
N GLU A 284 -13.12 5.10 -23.65
CA GLU A 284 -12.48 3.96 -24.29
C GLU A 284 -11.26 4.42 -25.13
N GLY A 285 -10.45 3.44 -25.57
CA GLY A 285 -9.33 3.69 -26.47
C GLY A 285 -8.32 4.70 -25.90
N SER A 286 -8.05 5.78 -26.64
CA SER A 286 -7.08 6.80 -26.25
C SER A 286 -7.48 7.56 -24.99
N LYS A 287 -8.77 7.70 -24.68
CA LYS A 287 -9.24 8.36 -23.46
C LYS A 287 -9.00 7.51 -22.20
N LEU A 288 -9.01 6.18 -22.33
CA LEU A 288 -8.64 5.32 -21.20
C LEU A 288 -7.18 5.52 -20.78
N ASN A 289 -6.32 5.88 -21.73
CA ASN A 289 -4.93 6.23 -21.45
C ASN A 289 -4.82 7.51 -20.58
N GLU A 290 -5.70 8.48 -20.81
CA GLU A 290 -5.82 9.69 -19.99
C GLU A 290 -6.29 9.36 -18.57
N ALA A 291 -7.30 8.49 -18.42
CA ALA A 291 -7.73 8.00 -17.10
C ALA A 291 -6.59 7.33 -16.32
N LYS A 292 -5.71 6.57 -16.99
CA LYS A 292 -4.50 6.00 -16.36
C LYS A 292 -3.49 7.06 -15.91
N GLU A 293 -3.34 8.14 -16.66
CA GLU A 293 -2.48 9.27 -16.26
C GLU A 293 -3.04 10.01 -15.06
N ILE A 294 -4.36 10.24 -15.04
CA ILE A 294 -5.07 10.83 -13.90
C ILE A 294 -4.89 9.96 -12.66
N LEU A 295 -5.16 8.65 -12.77
CA LEU A 295 -4.97 7.72 -11.66
C LEU A 295 -3.54 7.76 -11.11
N ALA A 296 -2.54 7.65 -11.99
CA ALA A 296 -1.14 7.65 -11.57
C ALA A 296 -0.73 8.98 -10.93
N PHE A 297 -1.19 10.11 -11.48
CA PHE A 297 -0.89 11.42 -10.95
C PHE A 297 -1.53 11.65 -9.58
N GLU A 298 -2.84 11.42 -9.44
CA GLU A 298 -3.57 11.65 -8.19
C GLU A 298 -3.01 10.81 -7.03
N LEU A 299 -2.68 9.55 -7.29
CA LEU A 299 -2.14 8.67 -6.25
C LEU A 299 -0.69 9.02 -5.90
N THR A 300 0.15 9.36 -6.87
CA THR A 300 1.52 9.83 -6.61
C THR A 300 1.49 11.17 -5.87
N LYS A 301 0.59 12.09 -6.23
CA LYS A 301 0.40 13.38 -5.55
C LYS A 301 0.00 13.18 -4.09
N LEU A 302 -0.92 12.25 -3.83
CA LEU A 302 -1.36 11.94 -2.48
C LEU A 302 -0.25 11.37 -1.59
N VAL A 303 0.63 10.53 -2.15
CA VAL A 303 1.71 9.86 -1.38
C VAL A 303 2.97 10.71 -1.29
N HIS A 304 3.47 11.18 -2.44
CA HIS A 304 4.78 11.80 -2.58
C HIS A 304 4.73 13.32 -2.68
N GLY A 305 3.56 13.90 -2.89
CA GLY A 305 3.37 15.34 -3.08
C GLY A 305 3.25 15.70 -4.56
N GLU A 306 2.72 16.89 -4.82
CA GLU A 306 2.40 17.37 -6.16
C GLU A 306 3.63 17.56 -7.04
N GLU A 307 4.72 18.09 -6.49
CA GLU A 307 5.97 18.29 -7.21
C GLU A 307 6.54 16.96 -7.76
N GLU A 308 6.59 15.93 -6.91
CA GLU A 308 7.08 14.61 -7.31
C GLU A 308 6.13 13.91 -8.28
N ALA A 309 4.82 14.13 -8.15
CA ALA A 309 3.84 13.64 -9.10
C ALA A 309 3.99 14.28 -10.49
N GLN A 310 4.26 15.58 -10.55
CA GLN A 310 4.51 16.29 -11.80
C GLN A 310 5.80 15.79 -12.46
N LYS A 311 6.90 15.70 -11.71
CA LYS A 311 8.17 15.12 -12.20
C LYS A 311 7.96 13.72 -12.77
N ALA A 312 7.24 12.87 -12.05
CA ALA A 312 6.96 11.50 -12.49
C ALA A 312 6.08 11.45 -13.75
N GLN A 313 5.07 12.32 -13.85
CA GLN A 313 4.21 12.44 -15.03
C GLN A 313 4.98 12.94 -16.25
N ASP A 314 5.80 13.98 -16.10
CA ASP A 314 6.60 14.55 -17.18
C ASP A 314 7.62 13.54 -17.69
N ALA A 315 8.32 12.86 -16.76
CA ALA A 315 9.20 11.75 -17.10
C ALA A 315 8.42 10.64 -17.81
N ALA A 316 7.23 10.26 -17.34
CA ALA A 316 6.41 9.25 -18.01
C ALA A 316 6.03 9.67 -19.44
N ARG A 317 5.58 10.91 -19.64
CA ARG A 317 5.19 11.44 -20.95
C ARG A 317 6.35 11.45 -21.93
N ALA A 318 7.52 11.95 -21.50
CA ALA A 318 8.75 11.97 -22.31
C ALA A 318 9.14 10.57 -22.85
N LEU A 319 8.76 9.51 -22.13
CA LEU A 319 9.04 8.13 -22.53
C LEU A 319 8.07 7.56 -23.55
N PHE A 320 6.85 8.09 -23.60
CA PHE A 320 5.81 7.68 -24.53
C PHE A 320 5.76 8.58 -25.79
N SER A 321 6.23 9.83 -25.73
CA SER A 321 6.13 10.82 -26.81
C SER A 321 7.23 10.78 -27.90
N ASN A 322 8.09 9.75 -27.95
CA ASN A 322 9.21 9.57 -28.91
C ASN A 322 10.35 10.61 -28.81
N GLY A 323 11.47 10.29 -28.16
CA GLY A 323 12.74 11.00 -28.42
C GLY A 323 12.74 12.51 -28.13
N GLY A 324 12.11 12.95 -27.05
CA GLY A 324 12.19 14.31 -26.52
C GLY A 324 11.31 14.41 -25.27
N ASP A 325 11.73 14.94 -24.13
CA ASP A 325 12.83 15.84 -23.80
C ASP A 325 13.84 15.13 -22.87
N THR A 326 15.12 15.07 -23.24
CA THR A 326 16.14 14.30 -22.51
C THR A 326 16.63 15.00 -21.24
N ALA A 327 16.11 16.19 -20.93
CA ALA A 327 16.58 17.03 -19.82
C ALA A 327 16.34 16.42 -18.43
N ASN A 328 15.24 15.69 -18.23
CA ASN A 328 14.84 15.13 -16.92
C ASN A 328 14.94 13.60 -16.83
N MET A 329 15.61 12.93 -17.78
CA MET A 329 15.80 11.48 -17.74
C MET A 329 16.88 11.10 -16.70
N PRO A 330 16.69 10.04 -15.88
CA PRO A 330 17.76 9.51 -15.04
C PRO A 330 19.01 9.26 -15.88
N ALA A 331 20.12 9.84 -15.45
CA ALA A 331 21.37 9.81 -16.19
C ALA A 331 22.43 8.95 -15.47
N CYS A 332 23.24 8.27 -16.26
CA CYS A 332 24.43 7.58 -15.81
C CYS A 332 25.62 8.19 -16.55
N ALA A 333 26.52 8.79 -15.77
CA ALA A 333 27.75 9.37 -16.27
C ALA A 333 28.76 8.27 -16.61
N VAL A 334 29.40 8.40 -17.77
CA VAL A 334 30.54 7.60 -18.20
C VAL A 334 31.75 8.54 -18.25
N THR A 335 32.82 8.14 -17.57
CA THR A 335 34.07 8.90 -17.44
C THR A 335 35.23 8.11 -18.05
N GLU A 336 36.42 8.72 -18.11
CA GLU A 336 37.63 8.02 -18.61
C GLU A 336 37.96 6.74 -17.82
N GLU A 337 37.57 6.66 -16.55
CA GLU A 337 37.82 5.48 -15.69
C GLU A 337 37.02 4.24 -16.12
N ASP A 338 35.92 4.44 -16.86
CA ASP A 338 35.09 3.34 -17.36
C ASP A 338 35.62 2.73 -18.66
N LEU A 339 36.53 3.42 -19.33
CA LEU A 339 37.08 3.02 -20.61
C LEU A 339 38.17 1.96 -20.44
N ARG A 340 38.22 1.03 -21.39
CA ARG A 340 39.35 0.15 -21.62
C ARG A 340 39.81 0.35 -23.06
N ASP A 341 41.09 0.69 -23.23
CA ASP A 341 41.66 1.03 -24.53
C ASP A 341 40.86 2.12 -25.28
N GLY A 342 40.36 3.11 -24.52
CA GLY A 342 39.59 4.25 -25.07
C GLY A 342 38.12 3.97 -25.38
N THR A 343 37.58 2.79 -25.04
CA THR A 343 36.18 2.43 -25.30
C THR A 343 35.48 1.79 -24.10
N VAL A 344 34.15 1.89 -24.04
CA VAL A 344 33.29 1.17 -23.09
C VAL A 344 32.34 0.24 -23.86
N ASP A 345 32.26 -1.03 -23.44
CA ASP A 345 31.39 -2.01 -24.09
C ASP A 345 29.93 -1.90 -23.62
N ILE A 346 29.00 -2.32 -24.48
CA ILE A 346 27.56 -2.28 -24.20
C ILE A 346 27.17 -3.05 -22.91
N LEU A 347 27.91 -4.10 -22.55
CA LEU A 347 27.64 -4.89 -21.35
C LEU A 347 28.04 -4.12 -20.09
N ALA A 348 29.15 -3.38 -20.14
CA ALA A 348 29.60 -2.51 -19.07
C ALA A 348 28.61 -1.36 -18.86
N LEU A 349 28.13 -0.74 -19.94
CA LEU A 349 27.09 0.30 -19.87
C LEU A 349 25.80 -0.23 -19.24
N LEU A 350 25.31 -1.40 -19.65
CA LEU A 350 24.10 -2.01 -19.07
C LEU A 350 24.24 -2.33 -17.58
N VAL A 351 25.43 -2.72 -17.12
CA VAL A 351 25.68 -3.02 -15.70
C VAL A 351 25.85 -1.75 -14.89
N LYS A 352 26.68 -0.81 -15.36
CA LYS A 352 26.94 0.46 -14.67
C LYS A 352 25.66 1.27 -14.49
N SER A 353 24.81 1.29 -15.50
CA SER A 353 23.51 1.98 -15.45
C SER A 353 22.43 1.29 -14.59
N GLY A 354 22.72 0.13 -14.00
CA GLY A 354 21.73 -0.65 -13.25
C GLY A 354 20.67 -1.31 -14.13
N LEU A 355 20.76 -1.19 -15.47
CA LEU A 355 19.85 -1.85 -16.38
C LEU A 355 20.01 -3.37 -16.37
N ALA A 356 21.17 -3.93 -16.01
CA ALA A 356 21.38 -5.36 -15.79
C ALA A 356 22.20 -5.58 -14.52
N GLY A 357 21.90 -6.64 -13.75
CA GLY A 357 22.63 -6.94 -12.51
C GLY A 357 23.99 -7.61 -12.75
N THR A 358 24.19 -8.26 -13.90
CA THR A 358 25.44 -8.94 -14.25
C THR A 358 25.76 -8.84 -15.75
N ARG A 359 27.04 -8.98 -16.11
CA ARG A 359 27.47 -9.02 -17.52
C ARG A 359 26.86 -10.21 -18.29
N SER A 360 26.62 -11.34 -17.63
CA SER A 360 25.94 -12.50 -18.22
C SER A 360 24.49 -12.20 -18.58
N GLU A 361 23.77 -11.51 -17.69
CA GLU A 361 22.41 -11.03 -17.94
C GLU A 361 22.40 -10.00 -19.08
N ALA A 362 23.33 -9.04 -19.06
CA ALA A 362 23.47 -8.04 -20.12
C ALA A 362 23.68 -8.69 -21.50
N ARG A 363 24.58 -9.69 -21.59
CA ARG A 363 24.85 -10.41 -22.84
C ARG A 363 23.59 -11.09 -23.38
N ARG A 364 22.85 -11.78 -22.51
CA ARG A 364 21.58 -12.44 -22.88
C ARG A 364 20.59 -11.43 -23.44
N ASN A 365 20.44 -10.25 -22.82
CA ASN A 365 19.49 -9.23 -23.27
C ASN A 365 19.87 -8.67 -24.64
N VAL A 366 21.17 -8.43 -24.91
CA VAL A 366 21.65 -7.98 -26.22
C VAL A 366 21.41 -9.05 -27.29
N THR A 367 21.80 -10.30 -27.04
CA THR A 367 21.65 -11.40 -28.00
C THR A 367 20.19 -11.72 -28.31
N GLN A 368 19.29 -11.54 -27.34
CA GLN A 368 17.84 -11.70 -27.54
C GLN A 368 17.20 -10.47 -28.22
N GLY A 369 17.97 -9.44 -28.55
CA GLY A 369 17.49 -8.23 -29.20
C GLY A 369 16.63 -7.35 -28.29
N GLY A 370 16.81 -7.46 -26.98
CA GLY A 370 16.09 -6.67 -25.99
C GLY A 370 16.78 -5.36 -25.63
N VAL A 371 17.82 -4.93 -26.35
CA VAL A 371 18.59 -3.73 -26.05
C VAL A 371 18.58 -2.78 -27.25
N THR A 372 18.32 -1.51 -26.99
CA THR A 372 18.42 -0.44 -27.99
C THR A 372 19.23 0.72 -27.43
N LEU A 373 20.04 1.36 -28.27
CA LEU A 373 20.72 2.62 -27.98
C LEU A 373 20.19 3.68 -28.94
N ASP A 374 19.61 4.75 -28.40
CA ASP A 374 18.97 5.83 -29.15
C ASP A 374 17.92 5.34 -30.18
N GLY A 375 17.15 4.32 -29.79
CA GLY A 375 16.15 3.69 -30.64
C GLY A 375 16.70 2.62 -31.60
N GLU A 376 18.01 2.58 -31.82
CA GLU A 376 18.64 1.57 -32.67
C GLU A 376 18.91 0.27 -31.90
N LYS A 377 18.57 -0.87 -32.51
CA LYS A 377 18.72 -2.18 -31.87
C LYS A 377 20.19 -2.59 -31.83
N VAL A 378 20.69 -2.84 -30.62
CA VAL A 378 22.05 -3.37 -30.43
C VAL A 378 21.97 -4.89 -30.45
N THR A 379 22.56 -5.50 -31.47
CA THR A 379 22.56 -6.97 -31.66
C THR A 379 23.91 -7.63 -31.35
N ASP A 380 25.00 -6.86 -31.39
CA ASP A 380 26.34 -7.34 -31.05
C ASP A 380 26.66 -7.05 -29.58
N PHE A 381 26.91 -8.10 -28.80
CA PHE A 381 27.32 -7.96 -27.41
C PHE A 381 28.75 -7.42 -27.24
N LYS A 382 29.51 -7.31 -28.33
CA LYS A 382 30.84 -6.67 -28.38
C LYS A 382 30.79 -5.21 -28.83
N ALA A 383 29.61 -4.66 -29.10
CA ALA A 383 29.49 -3.24 -29.43
C ALA A 383 30.17 -2.38 -28.36
N ALA A 384 31.01 -1.46 -28.79
CA ALA A 384 31.81 -0.59 -27.94
C ALA A 384 31.70 0.85 -28.44
N TYR A 385 31.77 1.78 -27.50
CA TYR A 385 31.54 3.21 -27.71
C TYR A 385 32.66 4.01 -27.06
N THR A 386 32.94 5.20 -27.59
CA THR A 386 33.88 6.16 -27.01
C THR A 386 33.15 7.17 -26.15
N LEU A 387 33.85 8.03 -25.40
CA LEU A 387 33.20 9.14 -24.70
C LEU A 387 32.54 10.13 -25.66
N ASP A 388 33.11 10.32 -26.86
CA ASP A 388 32.54 11.22 -27.87
C ASP A 388 31.13 10.81 -28.30
N ASP A 389 30.82 9.50 -28.23
CA ASP A 389 29.47 8.99 -28.51
C ASP A 389 28.40 9.48 -27.53
N PHE A 390 28.80 9.96 -26.35
CA PHE A 390 27.90 10.38 -25.27
C PHE A 390 28.04 11.87 -24.92
N LYS A 391 28.79 12.64 -25.70
CA LYS A 391 28.89 14.10 -25.55
C LYS A 391 27.59 14.81 -25.94
N GLY A 392 27.42 16.04 -25.46
CA GLY A 392 26.22 16.85 -25.73
C GLY A 392 25.01 16.35 -24.93
N GLU A 393 23.92 16.03 -25.61
CA GLU A 393 22.71 15.52 -24.97
C GLU A 393 22.79 14.03 -24.58
N GLY A 394 23.92 13.34 -24.76
CA GLY A 394 24.03 11.90 -24.43
C GLY A 394 23.17 10.99 -25.31
N LYS A 395 23.08 9.70 -24.96
CA LYS A 395 22.29 8.69 -25.69
C LYS A 395 21.38 7.89 -24.75
N VAL A 396 20.18 7.54 -25.23
CA VAL A 396 19.21 6.76 -24.44
C VAL A 396 19.48 5.27 -24.58
N LEU A 397 19.94 4.63 -23.50
CA LEU A 397 20.12 3.18 -23.43
C LEU A 397 18.85 2.54 -22.87
N LYS A 398 18.26 1.58 -23.58
CA LYS A 398 17.00 0.92 -23.21
C LYS A 398 17.13 -0.60 -23.21
N ARG A 399 16.53 -1.23 -22.20
CA ARG A 399 16.36 -2.67 -22.06
C ARG A 399 14.87 -3.04 -22.00
N GLY A 400 14.40 -3.78 -23.00
CA GLY A 400 13.00 -4.17 -23.15
C GLY A 400 12.10 -2.96 -23.39
N LYS A 401 10.83 -3.04 -22.97
CA LYS A 401 9.86 -1.96 -23.20
C LYS A 401 9.92 -0.83 -22.17
N LYS A 402 10.30 -1.14 -20.93
CA LYS A 402 10.06 -0.26 -19.75
C LYS A 402 11.30 0.24 -19.01
N LYS A 403 12.50 -0.34 -19.23
CA LYS A 403 13.72 0.07 -18.53
C LYS A 403 14.62 0.84 -19.47
N PHE A 404 15.00 2.05 -19.13
CA PHE A 404 15.87 2.91 -19.93
C PHE A 404 16.62 3.88 -19.01
N ILE A 405 17.72 4.44 -19.49
CA ILE A 405 18.53 5.42 -18.80
C ILE A 405 19.29 6.25 -19.83
N LYS A 406 19.61 7.49 -19.50
CA LYS A 406 20.44 8.36 -20.33
C LYS A 406 21.91 8.09 -20.01
N ILE A 407 22.73 7.83 -21.03
CA ILE A 407 24.18 7.73 -20.90
C ILE A 407 24.78 9.06 -21.34
N VAL A 408 25.53 9.71 -20.46
CA VAL A 408 26.19 11.00 -20.72
C VAL A 408 27.69 10.89 -20.46
N ALA A 409 28.50 11.60 -21.25
CA ALA A 409 29.92 11.76 -20.96
C ALA A 409 30.12 12.87 -19.92
N GLU A 410 30.94 12.61 -18.90
CA GLU A 410 31.43 13.60 -17.93
C GLU A 410 32.94 13.83 -18.08
#